data_AF-A0A2B7ZA28-F1
#
_entry.id   AF-A0A2B7ZA28-F1
#
_cell.length_a   1.000
_cell.length_b   1.000
_cell.length_c   1.000
_cell.angle_alpha   90.00
_cell.angle_beta   90.00
_cell.angle_gamma   90.00
#
_symmetry.space_group_name_H-M   'P 1'
#
loop_
_entity.id
_entity.type
_entity.pdbx_description
1 polymer ?
#
loop_
_entity_poly.entity_id
_entity_poly.type
_entity_poly.pdbx_seq_one_letter_code
_entity_poly.pdbx_strand_id
1 'polypeptide(L)'
;MFGQTNHARTPFLSFIRDFLLSLLAYWTATCLLARRSLKISVVFASLFLLLVCFATFYNPPTFRRSPSPFENPQWDHTSTPVENGNSTDNHRLLATPSPSLSSPPSRLPIKASFSKPADLKIVAVVFYGRPDRVEILDCYLKRNLAVNGGWIDEVYWAPNTENQAHLDWLDRLVSTSPLYKKIPIEPQTKRYSKIWDSTITDPDTLYIKIDDDIVYIADNAIPKLVSLKLEHDHSFLVSANVINGAPLSYHHHRTGAIRPYLPEMTPPNITTNNNVTLIRKPTWRASQLPSWEGPDDFQFPLNVSNAPYPNHRWLPLRDENRTAIYRTPIQHVLCSPWADNYGKWSLAAQQHFSFLESLEQDATDVYDFARRGVWDMGFERISINFIAIWGRDVIGHLPLNDDEAMLTKSIPKKLRRPVLVATGALASHYAFASQVDDLMQTDILSRYHAYANELICPGNLP
;
A
#
# COMPACT_ATOMS: atom_id res chain seq x y z
N MET A 1 -58.83 96.76 39.11
CA MET A 1 -59.36 95.43 38.75
C MET A 1 -58.35 94.79 37.81
N PHE A 2 -57.94 93.56 38.09
CA PHE A 2 -56.81 92.82 37.49
C PHE A 2 -56.91 92.55 35.97
N GLY A 3 -55.74 92.38 35.34
CA GLY A 3 -55.53 91.25 34.41
C GLY A 3 -54.98 91.57 33.03
N GLN A 4 -53.65 91.41 32.85
CA GLN A 4 -52.89 91.47 31.61
C GLN A 4 -52.84 90.12 30.86
N THR A 5 -52.69 90.18 29.53
CA THR A 5 -52.41 89.05 28.62
C THR A 5 -51.04 89.18 27.96
N ASN A 6 -50.32 88.04 27.89
CA ASN A 6 -48.93 87.90 27.44
C ASN A 6 -48.83 87.44 25.97
N HIS A 7 -47.85 88.00 25.25
CA HIS A 7 -47.36 87.57 23.94
C HIS A 7 -46.26 86.50 24.08
N ALA A 8 -46.24 85.49 23.20
CA ALA A 8 -45.16 84.49 23.09
C ALA A 8 -44.53 84.49 21.69
N ARG A 9 -43.20 84.72 21.65
CA ARG A 9 -42.22 84.48 20.56
C ARG A 9 -41.59 83.09 20.84
N THR A 10 -41.03 82.27 19.93
CA THR A 10 -40.29 82.52 18.67
C THR A 10 -40.05 81.19 17.91
N PRO A 11 -39.74 81.21 16.59
CA PRO A 11 -39.69 80.05 15.68
C PRO A 11 -38.27 79.62 15.24
N PHE A 12 -37.33 79.44 16.17
CA PHE A 12 -35.90 79.16 15.83
C PHE A 12 -35.48 77.69 16.04
N LEU A 13 -36.14 76.95 16.92
CA LEU A 13 -35.80 75.55 17.26
C LEU A 13 -36.27 74.54 16.21
N SER A 14 -37.31 74.84 15.43
CA SER A 14 -37.81 73.92 14.39
C SER A 14 -36.86 73.84 13.20
N PHE A 15 -36.29 74.97 12.78
CA PHE A 15 -35.44 75.04 11.59
C PHE A 15 -34.11 74.29 11.77
N ILE A 16 -33.51 74.35 12.96
CA ILE A 16 -32.28 73.62 13.28
C ILE A 16 -32.51 72.11 13.29
N ARG A 17 -33.66 71.67 13.79
CA ARG A 17 -34.02 70.24 13.85
C ARG A 17 -34.20 69.65 12.44
N ASP A 18 -34.87 70.36 11.55
CA ASP A 18 -35.14 69.87 10.19
C ASP A 18 -33.86 69.88 9.32
N PHE A 19 -32.95 70.84 9.54
CA PHE A 19 -31.62 70.86 8.91
C PHE A 19 -30.74 69.68 9.35
N LEU A 20 -30.72 69.36 10.65
CA LEU A 20 -29.96 68.22 11.19
C LEU A 20 -30.49 66.88 10.67
N LEU A 21 -31.82 66.72 10.54
CA LEU A 21 -32.43 65.51 9.99
C LEU A 21 -32.09 65.30 8.50
N SER A 22 -32.06 66.37 7.70
CA SER A 22 -31.59 66.28 6.30
C SER A 22 -30.12 65.90 6.19
N LEU A 23 -29.26 66.45 7.06
CA LEU A 23 -27.83 66.13 7.07
C LEU A 23 -27.57 64.65 7.44
N LEU A 24 -28.32 64.12 8.41
CA LEU A 24 -28.28 62.70 8.81
C LEU A 24 -28.81 61.77 7.71
N ALA A 25 -29.88 62.14 7.02
CA ALA A 25 -30.41 61.37 5.89
C ALA A 25 -29.42 61.35 4.70
N TYR A 26 -28.76 62.48 4.42
CA TYR A 26 -27.74 62.55 3.36
C TYR A 26 -26.49 61.74 3.70
N TRP A 27 -26.05 61.76 4.97
CA TRP A 27 -24.91 60.97 5.46
C TRP A 27 -25.20 59.46 5.39
N THR A 28 -26.39 59.04 5.79
CA THR A 28 -26.77 57.61 5.74
C THR A 28 -26.90 57.09 4.31
N ALA A 29 -27.45 57.89 3.39
CA ALA A 29 -27.54 57.55 1.97
C ALA A 29 -26.15 57.46 1.30
N THR A 30 -25.25 58.39 1.59
CA THR A 30 -23.87 58.38 1.05
C THR A 30 -23.03 57.22 1.62
N CYS A 31 -23.18 56.87 2.91
CA CYS A 31 -22.56 55.68 3.49
C CYS A 31 -23.09 54.37 2.91
N LEU A 32 -24.39 54.28 2.58
CA LEU A 32 -24.99 53.09 1.94
C LEU A 32 -24.55 52.92 0.49
N LEU A 33 -24.43 54.01 -0.26
CA LEU A 33 -23.90 53.99 -1.63
C LEU A 33 -22.42 53.61 -1.65
N ALA A 34 -21.60 54.14 -0.73
CA ALA A 34 -20.19 53.77 -0.60
C ALA A 34 -20.00 52.29 -0.18
N ARG A 35 -20.86 51.76 0.70
CA ARG A 35 -20.82 50.33 1.08
C ARG A 35 -21.24 49.41 -0.07
N ARG A 36 -22.20 49.82 -0.90
CA ARG A 36 -22.60 49.04 -2.09
C ARG A 36 -21.54 49.09 -3.18
N SER A 37 -20.92 50.24 -3.44
CA SER A 37 -19.84 50.37 -4.43
C SER A 37 -18.58 49.60 -4.02
N LEU A 38 -18.23 49.59 -2.72
CA LEU A 38 -17.11 48.79 -2.21
C LEU A 38 -17.38 47.28 -2.35
N LYS A 39 -18.59 46.81 -2.01
CA LYS A 39 -18.96 45.40 -2.17
C LYS A 39 -18.93 44.96 -3.65
N ILE A 40 -19.45 45.80 -4.54
CA ILE A 40 -19.41 45.55 -5.99
C ILE A 40 -17.95 45.49 -6.49
N SER A 41 -17.11 46.44 -6.05
CA SER A 41 -15.68 46.47 -6.43
C SER A 41 -14.92 45.24 -5.94
N VAL A 42 -15.19 44.76 -4.72
CA VAL A 42 -14.59 43.53 -4.18
C VAL A 42 -15.04 42.30 -4.96
N VAL A 43 -16.31 42.23 -5.36
CA VAL A 43 -16.82 41.13 -6.20
C VAL A 43 -16.16 41.13 -7.56
N PHE A 44 -16.05 42.28 -8.24
CA PHE A 44 -15.35 42.39 -9.52
C PHE A 44 -13.86 42.07 -9.41
N ALA A 45 -13.18 42.54 -8.36
CA ALA A 45 -11.77 42.21 -8.12
C ALA A 45 -11.58 40.70 -7.89
N SER A 46 -12.47 40.06 -7.14
CA SER A 46 -12.44 38.62 -6.89
C SER A 46 -12.70 37.81 -8.16
N LEU A 47 -13.67 38.24 -8.99
CA LEU A 47 -13.98 37.59 -10.27
C LEU A 47 -12.84 37.74 -11.28
N PHE A 48 -12.20 38.92 -11.32
CA PHE A 48 -11.02 39.17 -12.15
C PHE A 48 -9.84 38.31 -11.70
N LEU A 49 -9.60 38.18 -10.40
CA LEU A 49 -8.53 37.33 -9.87
C LEU A 49 -8.76 35.85 -10.20
N LEU A 50 -10.00 35.38 -10.11
CA LEU A 50 -10.40 34.03 -10.53
C LEU A 50 -10.17 33.80 -12.02
N LEU A 51 -10.51 34.77 -12.88
CA LEU A 51 -10.27 34.68 -14.32
C LEU A 51 -8.77 34.68 -14.65
N VAL A 52 -7.96 35.47 -13.95
CA VAL A 52 -6.50 35.47 -14.10
C VAL A 52 -5.92 34.11 -13.66
N CYS A 53 -6.35 33.58 -12.52
CA CYS A 53 -5.93 32.24 -12.06
C CYS A 53 -6.37 31.15 -13.03
N PHE A 54 -7.57 31.25 -13.62
CA PHE A 54 -8.04 30.30 -14.62
C PHE A 54 -7.20 30.40 -15.91
N ALA A 55 -6.89 31.61 -16.37
CA ALA A 55 -6.06 31.83 -17.55
C ALA A 55 -4.61 31.33 -17.36
N THR A 56 -4.01 31.52 -16.18
CA THR A 56 -2.66 31.01 -15.89
C THR A 56 -2.61 29.50 -15.73
N PHE A 57 -3.70 28.88 -15.27
CA PHE A 57 -3.79 27.43 -15.13
C PHE A 57 -3.97 26.71 -16.48
N TYR A 58 -4.70 27.32 -17.42
CA TYR A 58 -5.02 26.71 -18.72
C TYR A 58 -4.16 27.19 -19.90
N ASN A 59 -3.43 28.31 -19.77
CA ASN A 59 -2.42 28.76 -20.72
C ASN A 59 -1.08 28.99 -20.01
N PRO A 60 -0.32 27.92 -19.68
CA PRO A 60 1.02 28.09 -19.15
C PRO A 60 1.91 28.78 -20.20
N PRO A 61 2.76 29.75 -19.82
CA PRO A 61 3.71 30.34 -20.74
C PRO A 61 4.62 29.24 -21.29
N THR A 62 4.74 29.20 -22.61
CA THR A 62 5.64 28.29 -23.32
C THR A 62 7.08 28.63 -22.97
N PHE A 63 7.63 27.97 -21.95
CA PHE A 63 9.07 27.94 -21.75
C PHE A 63 9.70 27.19 -22.92
N ARG A 64 10.29 27.95 -23.86
CA ARG A 64 11.25 27.39 -24.81
C ARG A 64 12.38 26.75 -24.00
N ARG A 65 12.46 25.43 -24.04
CA ARG A 65 13.59 24.66 -23.52
C ARG A 65 14.84 25.04 -24.34
N SER A 66 15.94 25.36 -23.67
CA SER A 66 17.25 25.29 -24.31
C SER A 66 17.52 23.84 -24.72
N PRO A 67 18.16 23.59 -25.88
CA PRO A 67 18.48 22.23 -26.31
C PRO A 67 19.44 21.58 -25.31
N SER A 68 19.14 20.34 -24.96
CA SER A 68 20.00 19.46 -24.17
C SER A 68 21.23 19.09 -25.01
N PRO A 69 22.46 19.01 -24.45
CA PRO A 69 23.66 18.62 -25.19
C PRO A 69 23.72 17.11 -25.52
N PHE A 70 22.61 16.38 -25.43
CA PHE A 70 22.52 14.96 -25.75
C PHE A 70 21.28 14.61 -26.58
N GLU A 71 21.03 15.35 -27.67
CA GLU A 71 20.24 14.86 -28.79
C GLU A 71 21.11 13.95 -29.65
N ASN A 72 20.88 12.62 -29.57
CA ASN A 72 21.38 11.68 -30.56
C ASN A 72 20.36 11.56 -31.71
N PRO A 73 20.80 11.38 -32.97
CA PRO A 73 19.96 11.59 -34.13
C PRO A 73 19.14 10.34 -34.50
N GLN A 74 17.86 10.59 -34.84
CA GLN A 74 17.19 10.05 -36.02
C GLN A 74 17.03 8.52 -36.13
N TRP A 75 15.87 8.02 -35.69
CA TRP A 75 15.23 6.86 -36.32
C TRP A 75 14.07 7.38 -37.18
N ASP A 76 14.39 7.70 -38.43
CA ASP A 76 13.41 7.93 -39.49
C ASP A 76 12.80 6.58 -39.88
N HIS A 77 11.53 6.38 -39.55
CA HIS A 77 10.74 5.31 -40.17
C HIS A 77 10.31 5.76 -41.56
N THR A 78 11.15 5.46 -42.57
CA THR A 78 10.72 5.50 -43.97
C THR A 78 10.08 4.16 -44.32
N SER A 79 8.76 4.20 -44.52
CA SER A 79 7.97 3.11 -45.10
C SER A 79 8.37 2.91 -46.56
N THR A 80 8.80 1.69 -46.93
CA THR A 80 8.86 1.25 -48.33
C THR A 80 7.79 0.18 -48.56
N PRO A 81 7.01 0.27 -49.65
CA PRO A 81 6.01 -0.73 -50.00
C PRO A 81 6.68 -1.86 -50.80
N VAL A 82 6.44 -3.12 -50.41
CA VAL A 82 6.85 -4.28 -51.21
C VAL A 82 5.70 -4.68 -52.12
N GLU A 83 6.03 -4.74 -53.41
CA GLU A 83 5.20 -5.09 -54.54
C GLU A 83 4.68 -6.54 -54.53
N ASN A 84 3.57 -6.68 -55.25
CA ASN A 84 2.88 -7.89 -55.64
C ASN A 84 3.76 -8.93 -56.32
N GLY A 85 3.55 -10.20 -55.96
CA GLY A 85 3.98 -11.37 -56.72
C GLY A 85 2.95 -12.49 -56.61
N ASN A 86 2.05 -12.58 -57.58
CA ASN A 86 1.14 -13.71 -57.78
C ASN A 86 1.93 -14.96 -58.16
N SER A 87 1.63 -16.10 -57.53
CA SER A 87 1.73 -17.41 -58.18
C SER A 87 0.71 -18.39 -57.59
N THR A 88 0.01 -19.05 -58.50
CA THR A 88 -1.17 -19.90 -58.34
C THR A 88 -0.85 -21.35 -57.99
N ASP A 89 -1.85 -22.00 -57.38
CA ASP A 89 -2.23 -23.42 -57.39
C ASP A 89 -1.25 -24.50 -56.90
N ASN A 90 -1.61 -25.18 -55.78
CA ASN A 90 -2.34 -26.44 -55.86
C ASN A 90 -2.64 -27.09 -54.50
N HIS A 91 -3.86 -27.65 -54.44
CA HIS A 91 -4.44 -28.60 -53.49
C HIS A 91 -3.55 -29.31 -52.44
N ARG A 92 -3.95 -29.21 -51.17
CA ARG A 92 -4.08 -30.40 -50.29
C ARG A 92 -5.02 -30.15 -49.11
N LEU A 93 -6.09 -30.94 -49.09
CA LEU A 93 -6.94 -31.20 -47.93
C LEU A 93 -6.08 -31.61 -46.73
N LEU A 94 -6.24 -30.94 -45.60
CA LEU A 94 -5.72 -31.41 -44.31
C LEU A 94 -6.81 -31.28 -43.26
N ALA A 95 -7.17 -32.44 -42.74
CA ALA A 95 -8.13 -32.68 -41.69
C ALA A 95 -7.78 -31.91 -40.41
N THR A 96 -8.83 -31.44 -39.74
CA THR A 96 -8.84 -31.00 -38.35
C THR A 96 -8.40 -32.12 -37.40
N PRO A 97 -7.43 -31.88 -36.51
CA PRO A 97 -7.29 -32.64 -35.28
C PRO A 97 -7.91 -31.85 -34.12
N SER A 98 -8.75 -32.53 -33.36
CA SER A 98 -9.30 -32.12 -32.06
C SER A 98 -8.20 -31.61 -31.10
N PRO A 99 -8.49 -30.64 -30.21
CA PRO A 99 -7.51 -30.17 -29.24
C PRO A 99 -7.34 -31.24 -28.15
N SER A 100 -6.20 -31.92 -28.17
CA SER A 100 -5.72 -32.67 -27.02
C SER A 100 -5.39 -31.70 -25.90
N LEU A 101 -5.99 -31.90 -24.72
CA LEU A 101 -5.58 -31.29 -23.46
C LEU A 101 -4.09 -31.58 -23.21
N SER A 102 -3.22 -30.65 -23.59
CA SER A 102 -1.85 -30.60 -23.09
C SER A 102 -1.84 -29.69 -21.88
N SER A 103 -1.50 -30.27 -20.72
CA SER A 103 -1.18 -29.57 -19.48
C SER A 103 -0.22 -28.41 -19.76
N PRO A 104 -0.41 -27.21 -19.18
CA PRO A 104 0.54 -26.14 -19.35
C PRO A 104 1.88 -26.53 -18.70
N PRO A 105 3.03 -26.25 -19.33
CA PRO A 105 4.32 -26.53 -18.73
C PRO A 105 4.48 -25.66 -17.49
N SER A 106 4.84 -26.27 -16.36
CA SER A 106 5.23 -25.54 -15.15
C SER A 106 6.51 -24.76 -15.41
N ARG A 107 6.39 -23.53 -15.93
CA ARG A 107 7.48 -22.56 -15.83
C ARG A 107 7.56 -22.13 -14.37
N LEU A 108 8.54 -22.68 -13.67
CA LEU A 108 9.08 -22.02 -12.48
C LEU A 108 9.37 -20.56 -12.86
N PRO A 109 9.06 -19.58 -11.99
CA PRO A 109 9.35 -18.19 -12.27
C PRO A 109 10.83 -18.04 -12.63
N ILE A 110 11.11 -17.40 -13.77
CA ILE A 110 12.46 -17.13 -14.22
C ILE A 110 13.06 -16.16 -13.21
N LYS A 111 13.98 -16.66 -12.37
CA LYS A 111 14.73 -15.85 -11.42
C LYS A 111 15.47 -14.76 -12.20
N ALA A 112 15.01 -13.52 -12.10
CA ALA A 112 15.73 -12.37 -12.66
C ALA A 112 17.18 -12.40 -12.16
N SER A 113 18.16 -12.28 -13.06
CA SER A 113 19.57 -12.48 -12.73
C SER A 113 20.16 -11.27 -11.99
N PHE A 114 19.77 -11.12 -10.72
CA PHE A 114 20.38 -10.17 -9.80
C PHE A 114 21.52 -10.86 -9.05
N SER A 115 22.76 -10.41 -9.24
CA SER A 115 23.91 -10.87 -8.44
C SER A 115 24.03 -10.05 -7.16
N LYS A 116 24.18 -10.73 -6.02
CA LYS A 116 24.45 -10.05 -4.75
C LYS A 116 25.70 -9.16 -4.89
N PRO A 117 25.65 -7.88 -4.46
CA PRO A 117 26.82 -7.01 -4.47
C PRO A 117 27.98 -7.63 -3.70
N ALA A 118 29.19 -7.53 -4.25
CA ALA A 118 30.40 -7.95 -3.57
C ALA A 118 30.65 -7.10 -2.32
N ASP A 119 31.26 -7.69 -1.30
CA ASP A 119 31.68 -7.01 -0.06
C ASP A 119 30.57 -6.30 0.73
N LEU A 120 29.29 -6.62 0.46
CA LEU A 120 28.14 -6.12 1.20
C LEU A 120 27.58 -7.20 2.14
N LYS A 121 27.64 -6.94 3.44
CA LYS A 121 26.98 -7.78 4.44
C LYS A 121 25.51 -7.37 4.59
N ILE A 122 24.61 -8.32 4.39
CA ILE A 122 23.16 -8.14 4.47
C ILE A 122 22.59 -9.07 5.53
N VAL A 123 21.97 -8.51 6.56
CA VAL A 123 21.38 -9.28 7.66
C VAL A 123 19.88 -9.04 7.71
N ALA A 124 19.08 -10.10 7.63
CA ALA A 124 17.65 -10.01 7.90
C ALA A 124 17.41 -10.05 9.41
N VAL A 125 16.55 -9.17 9.93
CA VAL A 125 16.18 -9.13 11.35
C VAL A 125 14.67 -9.34 11.44
N VAL A 126 14.27 -10.44 12.06
CA VAL A 126 12.87 -10.83 12.21
C VAL A 126 12.41 -10.60 13.64
N PHE A 127 11.37 -9.76 13.79
CA PHE A 127 10.75 -9.51 15.09
C PHE A 127 9.72 -10.63 15.35
N TYR A 128 10.16 -11.66 16.07
CA TYR A 128 9.46 -12.95 16.17
C TYR A 128 8.42 -12.99 17.27
N GLY A 129 7.20 -13.44 16.98
CA GLY A 129 6.20 -13.76 18.00
C GLY A 129 5.35 -15.01 17.72
N ARG A 130 5.17 -15.40 16.45
CA ARG A 130 4.05 -16.25 16.01
C ARG A 130 4.50 -17.37 15.04
N PRO A 131 4.62 -18.63 15.49
CA PRO A 131 5.07 -19.77 14.68
C PRO A 131 4.28 -20.02 13.38
N ASP A 132 2.96 -19.87 13.44
CA ASP A 132 2.00 -20.17 12.37
C ASP A 132 2.21 -19.30 11.11
N ARG A 133 2.76 -18.09 11.24
CA ARG A 133 3.16 -17.29 10.08
C ARG A 133 4.63 -17.52 9.71
N VAL A 134 5.46 -17.77 10.72
CA VAL A 134 6.91 -17.92 10.53
C VAL A 134 7.26 -19.20 9.78
N GLU A 135 6.45 -20.26 9.88
CA GLU A 135 6.62 -21.45 9.04
C GLU A 135 6.60 -21.10 7.55
N ILE A 136 5.71 -20.18 7.13
CA ILE A 136 5.66 -19.68 5.76
C ILE A 136 6.87 -18.78 5.47
N LEU A 137 7.19 -17.85 6.38
CA LEU A 137 8.30 -16.91 6.21
C LEU A 137 9.66 -17.60 6.07
N ASP A 138 9.91 -18.68 6.84
CA ASP A 138 11.16 -19.45 6.79
C ASP A 138 11.46 -19.98 5.38
N CYS A 139 10.44 -20.41 4.64
CA CYS A 139 10.60 -20.84 3.27
C CYS A 139 11.19 -19.74 2.37
N TYR A 140 10.74 -18.49 2.53
CA TYR A 140 11.27 -17.36 1.77
C TYR A 140 12.66 -16.94 2.28
N LEU A 141 12.89 -16.95 3.59
CA LEU A 141 14.20 -16.62 4.16
C LEU A 141 15.27 -17.60 3.68
N LYS A 142 15.01 -18.91 3.74
CA LYS A 142 15.94 -19.95 3.25
C LYS A 142 16.27 -19.75 1.77
N ARG A 143 15.27 -19.50 0.91
CA ARG A 143 15.51 -19.20 -0.51
C ARG A 143 16.34 -17.95 -0.73
N ASN A 144 16.22 -16.97 0.15
CA ASN A 144 16.92 -15.70 0.06
C ASN A 144 18.28 -15.68 0.79
N LEU A 145 18.70 -16.77 1.44
CA LEU A 145 20.06 -16.92 1.95
C LEU A 145 21.07 -16.92 0.79
N ALA A 146 22.21 -16.26 0.97
CA ALA A 146 23.28 -16.15 -0.02
C ALA A 146 23.81 -17.53 -0.45
N VAL A 147 23.90 -18.47 0.50
CA VAL A 147 24.28 -19.87 0.22
C VAL A 147 23.30 -20.61 -0.69
N ASN A 148 22.05 -20.13 -0.78
CA ASN A 148 21.00 -20.67 -1.65
C ASN A 148 20.77 -19.77 -2.89
N GLY A 149 21.73 -18.89 -3.20
CA GLY A 149 21.69 -17.97 -4.33
C GLY A 149 20.80 -16.75 -4.11
N GLY A 150 20.41 -16.45 -2.87
CA GLY A 150 19.78 -15.20 -2.47
C GLY A 150 20.81 -14.13 -2.09
N TRP A 151 20.39 -13.13 -1.33
CA TRP A 151 21.22 -11.97 -0.95
C TRP A 151 21.45 -11.84 0.56
N ILE A 152 20.72 -12.57 1.41
CA ILE A 152 20.83 -12.49 2.88
C ILE A 152 22.00 -13.35 3.36
N ASP A 153 22.94 -12.78 4.12
CA ASP A 153 24.04 -13.54 4.71
C ASP A 153 23.63 -14.25 6.00
N GLU A 154 22.88 -13.56 6.86
CA GLU A 154 22.46 -14.06 8.17
C GLU A 154 21.02 -13.63 8.48
N VAL A 155 20.33 -14.43 9.30
CA VAL A 155 19.00 -14.09 9.83
C VAL A 155 19.05 -14.02 11.35
N TYR A 156 18.72 -12.85 11.88
CA TYR A 156 18.63 -12.58 13.31
C TYR A 156 17.18 -12.66 13.74
N TRP A 157 16.88 -13.60 14.63
CA TRP A 157 15.57 -13.80 15.22
C TRP A 157 15.52 -13.10 16.57
N ALA A 158 14.67 -12.09 16.69
CA ALA A 158 14.50 -11.31 17.91
C ALA A 158 13.16 -11.66 18.57
N PRO A 159 13.15 -12.46 19.65
CA PRO A 159 11.91 -12.90 20.28
C PRO A 159 11.16 -11.75 20.96
N ASN A 160 9.93 -11.52 20.52
CA ASN A 160 8.95 -10.59 21.07
C ASN A 160 7.67 -11.32 21.50
N THR A 161 7.85 -12.41 22.25
CA THR A 161 6.76 -13.20 22.82
C THR A 161 7.16 -13.73 24.20
N GLU A 162 6.17 -14.01 25.04
CA GLU A 162 6.32 -14.68 26.34
C GLU A 162 5.81 -16.11 26.30
N ASN A 163 5.21 -16.54 25.19
CA ASN A 163 4.71 -17.90 25.05
C ASN A 163 5.89 -18.88 24.93
N GLN A 164 6.08 -19.71 25.97
CA GLN A 164 7.18 -20.66 26.02
C GLN A 164 7.16 -21.66 24.85
N ALA A 165 5.99 -22.14 24.44
CA ALA A 165 5.88 -23.06 23.31
C ALA A 165 6.35 -22.41 22.00
N HIS A 166 6.13 -21.11 21.84
CA HIS A 166 6.63 -20.36 20.69
C HIS A 166 8.15 -20.13 20.78
N LEU A 167 8.70 -19.91 21.98
CA LEU A 167 10.14 -19.79 22.17
C LEU A 167 10.87 -21.11 21.89
N ASP A 168 10.31 -22.24 22.35
CA ASP A 168 10.84 -23.58 22.07
C ASP A 168 10.76 -23.92 20.59
N TRP A 169 9.67 -23.50 19.91
CA TRP A 169 9.55 -23.62 18.46
C TRP A 169 10.65 -22.82 17.74
N LEU A 170 10.93 -21.59 18.18
CA LEU A 170 11.99 -20.78 17.61
C LEU A 170 13.37 -21.43 17.80
N ASP A 171 13.63 -22.03 18.96
CA ASP A 171 14.91 -22.72 19.21
C ASP A 171 15.11 -23.89 18.23
N ARG A 172 14.05 -24.64 17.93
CA ARG A 172 14.08 -25.67 16.87
C ARG A 172 14.33 -25.04 15.50
N LEU A 173 13.63 -23.97 15.14
CA LEU A 173 13.83 -23.30 13.85
C LEU A 173 15.27 -22.81 13.67
N VAL A 174 15.82 -22.12 14.67
CA VAL A 174 17.18 -21.55 14.63
C VAL A 174 18.22 -22.66 14.45
N SER A 175 18.03 -23.84 15.06
CA SER A 175 18.93 -24.98 14.87
C SER A 175 18.96 -25.55 13.45
N THR A 176 18.00 -25.19 12.58
CA THR A 176 17.95 -25.70 11.20
C THR A 176 18.97 -25.07 10.26
N SER A 177 19.64 -23.99 10.67
CA SER A 177 20.64 -23.31 9.85
C SER A 177 21.72 -22.63 10.71
N PRO A 178 23.02 -22.80 10.42
CA PRO A 178 24.09 -22.08 11.11
C PRO A 178 24.07 -20.56 10.84
N LEU A 179 23.31 -20.11 9.83
CA LEU A 179 23.15 -18.69 9.49
C LEU A 179 22.00 -18.03 10.26
N TYR A 180 21.26 -18.80 11.05
CA TYR A 180 20.20 -18.27 11.92
C TYR A 180 20.75 -18.04 13.32
N LYS A 181 20.47 -16.86 13.89
CA LYS A 181 20.91 -16.48 15.23
C LYS A 181 19.73 -15.97 16.03
N LYS A 182 19.50 -16.54 17.22
CA LYS A 182 18.54 -16.00 18.19
C LYS A 182 19.22 -14.89 18.98
N ILE A 183 18.68 -13.67 18.91
CA ILE A 183 19.20 -12.53 19.65
C ILE A 183 18.57 -12.52 21.05
N PRO A 184 19.36 -12.47 22.14
CA PRO A 184 18.83 -12.33 23.49
C PRO A 184 18.13 -10.98 23.65
N ILE A 185 16.83 -11.01 23.98
CA ILE A 185 16.03 -9.82 24.30
C ILE A 185 15.61 -9.91 25.76
N GLU A 186 15.97 -8.91 26.56
CA GLU A 186 15.65 -8.89 27.99
C GLU A 186 14.12 -8.78 28.19
N PRO A 187 13.52 -9.52 29.13
CA PRO A 187 12.06 -9.50 29.33
C PRO A 187 11.50 -8.10 29.62
N GLN A 188 12.29 -7.26 30.30
CA GLN A 188 11.88 -5.92 30.73
C GLN A 188 11.95 -4.89 29.59
N THR A 189 12.48 -5.28 28.43
CA THR A 189 12.63 -4.45 27.23
C THR A 189 11.76 -4.92 26.07
N LYS A 190 10.73 -5.75 26.29
CA LYS A 190 9.80 -6.24 25.25
C LYS A 190 8.84 -5.15 24.72
N ARG A 191 9.39 -4.18 24.01
CA ARG A 191 8.69 -3.27 23.11
C ARG A 191 9.37 -3.37 21.74
N TYR A 192 8.60 -3.31 20.66
CA TYR A 192 9.14 -3.34 19.30
C TYR A 192 10.32 -2.38 19.10
N SER A 193 10.21 -1.16 19.64
CA SER A 193 11.24 -0.13 19.57
C SER A 193 12.54 -0.43 20.30
N LYS A 194 12.51 -1.35 21.28
CA LYS A 194 13.69 -1.76 22.06
C LYS A 194 14.43 -2.95 21.46
N ILE A 195 13.80 -3.69 20.56
CA ILE A 195 14.46 -4.78 19.85
C ILE A 195 15.65 -4.25 19.02
N TRP A 196 15.53 -3.03 18.50
CA TRP A 196 16.59 -2.34 17.78
C TRP A 196 17.89 -2.19 18.61
N ASP A 197 17.77 -1.95 19.92
CA ASP A 197 18.91 -1.73 20.82
C ASP A 197 19.87 -2.95 20.85
N SER A 198 19.33 -4.17 20.70
CA SER A 198 20.11 -5.42 20.77
C SER A 198 20.39 -6.08 19.43
N THR A 199 19.63 -5.76 18.38
CA THR A 199 19.68 -6.46 17.08
C THR A 199 20.56 -5.76 16.04
N ILE A 200 20.72 -4.44 16.15
CA ILE A 200 21.46 -3.62 15.20
C ILE A 200 22.74 -3.10 15.85
N THR A 201 23.85 -3.82 15.65
CA THR A 201 25.10 -3.59 16.37
C THR A 201 26.29 -3.23 15.48
N ASP A 202 26.18 -3.47 14.17
CA ASP A 202 27.25 -3.21 13.20
C ASP A 202 26.87 -2.03 12.29
N PRO A 203 27.57 -0.88 12.38
CA PRO A 203 27.23 0.31 11.59
C PRO A 203 27.41 0.14 10.08
N ASP A 204 28.26 -0.81 9.65
CA ASP A 204 28.60 -1.04 8.24
C ASP A 204 27.77 -2.18 7.60
N THR A 205 26.87 -2.80 8.36
CA THR A 205 25.93 -3.81 7.85
C THR A 205 24.65 -3.15 7.32
N LEU A 206 24.15 -3.65 6.18
CA LEU A 206 22.81 -3.34 5.70
C LEU A 206 21.81 -4.31 6.34
N TYR A 207 20.86 -3.79 7.10
CA TYR A 207 19.85 -4.60 7.77
C TYR A 207 18.53 -4.55 7.01
N ILE A 208 17.90 -5.72 6.88
CA ILE A 208 16.55 -5.87 6.37
C ILE A 208 15.64 -6.27 7.53
N LYS A 209 14.85 -5.34 8.05
CA LYS A 209 13.86 -5.66 9.09
C LYS A 209 12.62 -6.25 8.44
N ILE A 210 12.14 -7.38 8.96
CA ILE A 210 11.00 -8.15 8.44
C ILE A 210 10.07 -8.51 9.62
N ASP A 211 8.77 -8.24 9.53
CA ASP A 211 7.80 -8.77 10.49
C ASP A 211 7.63 -10.29 10.34
N ASP A 212 7.38 -10.98 11.45
CA ASP A 212 7.21 -12.44 11.48
C ASP A 212 5.95 -12.94 10.75
N ASP A 213 5.06 -12.04 10.36
CA ASP A 213 3.86 -12.30 9.58
C ASP A 213 3.90 -11.74 8.16
N ILE A 214 5.10 -11.58 7.60
CA ILE A 214 5.31 -11.55 6.15
C ILE A 214 5.09 -12.96 5.58
N VAL A 215 4.03 -13.14 4.79
CA VAL A 215 3.55 -14.43 4.27
C VAL A 215 3.84 -14.64 2.77
N TYR A 216 4.44 -13.64 2.12
CA TYR A 216 4.92 -13.73 0.74
C TYR A 216 6.08 -12.77 0.51
N ILE A 217 7.09 -13.21 -0.25
CA ILE A 217 8.20 -12.38 -0.75
C ILE A 217 8.43 -12.75 -2.21
N ALA A 218 8.34 -11.80 -3.14
CA ALA A 218 8.67 -12.05 -4.54
C ALA A 218 10.17 -12.35 -4.70
N ASP A 219 10.54 -13.21 -5.67
CA ASP A 219 11.93 -13.65 -5.86
C ASP A 219 12.92 -12.48 -6.10
N ASN A 220 12.44 -11.35 -6.63
CA ASN A 220 13.25 -10.15 -6.87
C ASN A 220 13.07 -9.05 -5.81
N ALA A 221 12.30 -9.29 -4.73
CA ALA A 221 11.98 -8.25 -3.76
C ALA A 221 13.20 -7.75 -3.00
N ILE A 222 13.98 -8.66 -2.40
CA ILE A 222 15.20 -8.30 -1.68
C ILE A 222 16.24 -7.66 -2.61
N PRO A 223 16.55 -8.21 -3.81
CA PRO A 223 17.40 -7.54 -4.77
C PRO A 223 16.99 -6.11 -5.09
N LYS A 224 15.72 -5.87 -5.46
CA LYS A 224 15.22 -4.52 -5.77
C LYS A 224 15.27 -3.58 -4.56
N LEU A 225 14.91 -4.08 -3.38
CA LEU A 225 14.95 -3.31 -2.13
C LEU A 225 16.37 -2.84 -1.80
N VAL A 226 17.35 -3.75 -1.87
CA VAL A 226 18.75 -3.45 -1.59
C VAL A 226 19.36 -2.57 -2.67
N SER A 227 19.16 -2.90 -3.96
CA SER A 227 19.63 -2.07 -5.08
C SER A 227 19.16 -0.63 -4.94
N LEU A 228 17.88 -0.41 -4.63
CA LEU A 228 17.35 0.95 -4.46
C LEU A 228 18.02 1.69 -3.29
N LYS A 229 18.28 1.00 -2.16
CA LYS A 229 18.96 1.61 -1.01
C LYS A 229 20.40 2.02 -1.32
N LEU A 230 21.09 1.28 -2.18
CA LEU A 230 22.46 1.55 -2.63
C LEU A 230 22.50 2.66 -3.69
N GLU A 231 21.61 2.63 -4.67
CA GLU A 231 21.48 3.64 -5.74
C GLU A 231 21.07 5.01 -5.19
N HIS A 232 20.30 5.03 -4.10
CA HIS A 232 19.87 6.24 -3.39
C HIS A 232 20.50 6.28 -2.00
N ASP A 233 21.82 6.40 -1.94
CA ASP A 233 22.59 6.45 -0.68
C ASP A 233 22.09 7.54 0.30
N HIS A 234 21.60 8.67 -0.21
CA HIS A 234 21.01 9.78 0.55
C HIS A 234 19.67 9.43 1.22
N SER A 235 18.96 8.37 0.78
CA SER A 235 17.75 7.89 1.46
C SER A 235 18.07 7.46 2.90
N PHE A 236 17.14 7.71 3.82
CA PHE A 236 17.27 7.24 5.20
C PHE A 236 17.00 5.74 5.29
N LEU A 237 15.89 5.30 4.71
CA LEU A 237 15.53 3.89 4.57
C LEU A 237 14.74 3.66 3.28
N VAL A 238 14.67 2.40 2.86
CA VAL A 238 13.79 1.96 1.78
C VAL A 238 12.82 0.92 2.30
N SER A 239 11.53 1.05 1.98
CA SER A 239 10.50 0.06 2.25
C SER A 239 10.23 -0.79 1.01
N ALA A 240 9.86 -2.06 1.22
CA ALA A 240 9.30 -2.90 0.17
C ALA A 240 7.87 -2.45 -0.19
N ASN A 241 7.36 -2.91 -1.33
CA ASN A 241 5.96 -2.78 -1.69
C ASN A 241 5.15 -3.88 -1.00
N VAL A 242 4.51 -3.56 0.12
CA VAL A 242 3.85 -4.54 0.98
C VAL A 242 2.33 -4.53 0.79
N ILE A 243 1.75 -5.64 0.36
CA ILE A 243 0.29 -5.88 0.39
C ILE A 243 -0.18 -5.85 1.84
N ASN A 244 -1.27 -5.13 2.10
CA ASN A 244 -1.72 -4.83 3.46
C ASN A 244 -0.63 -4.13 4.32
N GLY A 245 0.26 -3.35 3.67
CA GLY A 245 1.15 -2.40 4.33
C GLY A 245 0.60 -0.97 4.20
N ALA A 246 0.53 -0.22 5.29
CA ALA A 246 0.04 1.16 5.25
C ALA A 246 1.15 2.13 4.80
N PRO A 247 0.88 3.12 3.91
CA PRO A 247 -0.39 3.43 3.25
C PRO A 247 -0.60 2.77 1.86
N LEU A 248 0.22 1.76 1.51
CA LEU A 248 0.34 1.23 0.15
C LEU A 248 -0.95 0.66 -0.43
N SER A 249 -1.86 0.17 0.42
CA SER A 249 -3.21 -0.28 0.01
C SER A 249 -3.97 0.76 -0.84
N TYR A 250 -3.77 2.06 -0.55
CA TYR A 250 -4.37 3.13 -1.34
C TYR A 250 -3.82 3.13 -2.78
N HIS A 251 -2.50 3.00 -2.94
CA HIS A 251 -1.86 2.97 -4.25
C HIS A 251 -2.28 1.72 -5.04
N HIS A 252 -2.32 0.55 -4.41
CA HIS A 252 -2.78 -0.69 -5.05
C HIS A 252 -4.22 -0.57 -5.55
N HIS A 253 -5.11 0.03 -4.76
CA HIS A 253 -6.49 0.27 -5.17
C HIS A 253 -6.57 1.26 -6.34
N ARG A 254 -5.89 2.41 -6.24
CA ARG A 254 -5.93 3.47 -7.27
C ARG A 254 -5.29 3.10 -8.59
N THR A 255 -4.42 2.09 -8.60
CA THR A 255 -3.77 1.57 -9.81
C THR A 255 -4.48 0.35 -10.41
N GLY A 256 -5.56 -0.12 -9.79
CA GLY A 256 -6.37 -1.23 -10.30
C GLY A 256 -5.83 -2.62 -9.93
N ALA A 257 -4.89 -2.71 -9.00
CA ALA A 257 -4.36 -3.99 -8.53
C ALA A 257 -5.36 -4.77 -7.64
N ILE A 258 -6.26 -4.06 -6.94
CA ILE A 258 -7.25 -4.69 -6.06
C ILE A 258 -8.52 -5.05 -6.84
N ARG A 259 -8.97 -6.29 -6.66
CA ARG A 259 -10.10 -6.91 -7.36
C ARG A 259 -11.34 -6.97 -6.46
N PRO A 260 -12.54 -7.07 -7.03
CA PRO A 260 -13.76 -7.05 -6.23
C PRO A 260 -13.99 -8.42 -5.58
N TYR A 261 -13.91 -8.45 -4.24
CA TYR A 261 -14.19 -9.62 -3.42
C TYR A 261 -15.13 -9.26 -2.27
N LEU A 262 -15.98 -10.20 -1.89
CA LEU A 262 -16.86 -10.11 -0.71
C LEU A 262 -16.82 -11.42 0.08
N PRO A 263 -17.05 -11.39 1.40
CA PRO A 263 -17.03 -12.59 2.20
C PRO A 263 -18.18 -13.53 1.85
N GLU A 264 -17.91 -14.83 1.89
CA GLU A 264 -18.94 -15.85 1.83
C GLU A 264 -19.76 -15.82 3.12
N MET A 265 -21.06 -15.53 3.00
CA MET A 265 -21.91 -15.28 4.17
C MET A 265 -22.47 -16.55 4.82
N THR A 266 -22.48 -17.67 4.08
CA THR A 266 -23.00 -18.96 4.57
C THR A 266 -22.01 -20.08 4.25
N PRO A 267 -21.82 -21.05 5.17
CA PRO A 267 -20.96 -22.20 4.88
C PRO A 267 -21.48 -22.99 3.66
N PRO A 268 -20.59 -23.52 2.80
CA PRO A 268 -21.01 -24.36 1.68
C PRO A 268 -21.72 -25.62 2.19
N ASN A 269 -22.84 -25.99 1.55
CA ASN A 269 -23.57 -27.21 1.88
C ASN A 269 -22.67 -28.44 1.66
N ILE A 270 -22.16 -29.03 2.75
CA ILE A 270 -21.44 -30.30 2.70
C ILE A 270 -22.48 -31.39 2.45
N THR A 271 -22.78 -31.66 1.18
CA THR A 271 -23.51 -32.87 0.81
C THR A 271 -22.56 -34.05 0.99
N THR A 272 -22.76 -34.79 2.08
CA THR A 272 -22.12 -36.08 2.35
C THR A 272 -22.63 -37.12 1.36
N ASN A 273 -22.15 -37.05 0.11
CA ASN A 273 -22.13 -38.23 -0.74
C ASN A 273 -21.03 -39.13 -0.17
N ASN A 274 -21.46 -40.29 0.35
CA ASN A 274 -20.74 -41.24 1.21
C ASN A 274 -19.43 -41.87 0.66
N ASN A 275 -18.66 -41.19 -0.20
CA ASN A 275 -17.36 -41.69 -0.68
C ASN A 275 -16.26 -40.63 -0.80
N VAL A 276 -16.42 -39.40 -0.28
CA VAL A 276 -15.34 -38.40 -0.25
C VAL A 276 -15.38 -37.58 1.05
N THR A 277 -15.02 -38.22 2.18
CA THR A 277 -14.47 -37.53 3.36
C THR A 277 -12.99 -37.20 3.18
N LEU A 278 -12.56 -36.86 1.96
CA LEU A 278 -11.31 -36.13 1.79
C LEU A 278 -11.60 -34.70 2.23
N ILE A 279 -11.10 -34.34 3.42
CA ILE A 279 -10.81 -32.96 3.80
C ILE A 279 -10.20 -32.31 2.54
N ARG A 280 -10.97 -31.48 1.82
CA ARG A 280 -10.46 -30.81 0.63
C ARG A 280 -9.27 -29.99 1.12
N LYS A 281 -8.06 -30.34 0.66
CA LYS A 281 -6.87 -29.53 0.93
C LYS A 281 -7.19 -28.08 0.55
N PRO A 282 -6.88 -27.10 1.42
CA PRO A 282 -7.13 -25.70 1.10
C PRO A 282 -6.43 -25.37 -0.21
N THR A 283 -7.18 -24.77 -1.13
CA THR A 283 -6.64 -24.31 -2.41
C THR A 283 -6.36 -22.83 -2.31
N TRP A 284 -5.19 -22.39 -2.76
CA TRP A 284 -4.85 -20.97 -2.84
C TRP A 284 -5.42 -20.31 -4.11
N ARG A 285 -5.87 -21.12 -5.08
CA ARG A 285 -6.31 -20.68 -6.40
C ARG A 285 -7.68 -20.00 -6.35
N ALA A 286 -7.74 -18.79 -6.87
CA ALA A 286 -8.97 -18.02 -7.02
C ALA A 286 -9.88 -18.60 -8.10
N SER A 287 -9.33 -19.23 -9.14
CA SER A 287 -10.08 -19.88 -10.21
C SER A 287 -11.04 -20.97 -9.71
N GLN A 288 -10.72 -21.59 -8.57
CA GLN A 288 -11.50 -22.66 -7.93
C GLN A 288 -12.59 -22.12 -6.98
N LEU A 289 -12.67 -20.81 -6.78
CA LEU A 289 -13.73 -20.18 -6.01
C LEU A 289 -14.97 -19.94 -6.88
N PRO A 290 -16.18 -20.21 -6.36
CA PRO A 290 -17.41 -19.76 -7.00
C PRO A 290 -17.47 -18.24 -7.00
N SER A 291 -18.26 -17.66 -7.89
CA SER A 291 -18.58 -16.23 -7.83
C SER A 291 -19.36 -15.92 -6.55
N TRP A 292 -19.19 -14.71 -6.01
CA TRP A 292 -20.05 -14.24 -4.93
C TRP A 292 -21.48 -14.04 -5.43
N GLU A 293 -22.45 -14.48 -4.65
CA GLU A 293 -23.88 -14.33 -4.93
C GLU A 293 -24.56 -13.54 -3.81
N GLY A 294 -25.42 -12.59 -4.18
CA GLY A 294 -26.20 -11.79 -3.24
C GLY A 294 -26.69 -10.49 -3.87
N PRO A 295 -27.41 -9.65 -3.10
CA PRO A 295 -28.01 -8.40 -3.59
C PRO A 295 -26.97 -7.41 -4.13
N ASP A 296 -27.34 -6.62 -5.14
CA ASP A 296 -26.46 -5.61 -5.74
C ASP A 296 -26.12 -4.45 -4.79
N ASP A 297 -27.03 -4.15 -3.86
CA ASP A 297 -26.91 -3.12 -2.83
C ASP A 297 -26.20 -3.60 -1.55
N PHE A 298 -25.77 -4.88 -1.50
CA PHE A 298 -25.04 -5.40 -0.35
C PHE A 298 -23.70 -4.68 -0.16
N GLN A 299 -23.45 -4.27 1.08
CA GLN A 299 -22.18 -3.72 1.53
C GLN A 299 -21.72 -4.43 2.79
N PHE A 300 -20.49 -4.94 2.78
CA PHE A 300 -19.93 -5.59 3.96
C PHE A 300 -19.42 -4.54 4.96
N PRO A 301 -19.75 -4.65 6.27
CA PRO A 301 -19.31 -3.66 7.25
C PRO A 301 -17.79 -3.61 7.39
N LEU A 302 -17.25 -2.42 7.69
CA LEU A 302 -15.82 -2.20 7.93
C LEU A 302 -15.39 -2.44 9.39
N ASN A 303 -16.35 -2.68 10.29
CA ASN A 303 -16.10 -2.85 11.71
C ASN A 303 -15.49 -4.24 12.00
N VAL A 304 -14.90 -4.38 13.19
CA VAL A 304 -14.36 -5.64 13.72
C VAL A 304 -15.45 -6.63 14.13
N SER A 305 -15.08 -7.90 14.29
CA SER A 305 -15.91 -8.97 14.86
C SER A 305 -17.18 -9.28 14.08
N ASN A 306 -17.13 -9.16 12.76
CA ASN A 306 -18.23 -9.45 11.84
C ASN A 306 -17.91 -10.59 10.86
N ALA A 307 -16.89 -11.40 11.14
CA ALA A 307 -16.60 -12.61 10.37
C ALA A 307 -17.86 -13.51 10.30
N PRO A 308 -18.34 -13.90 9.10
CA PRO A 308 -19.59 -14.66 8.99
C PRO A 308 -19.57 -16.01 9.70
N TYR A 309 -18.46 -16.74 9.60
CA TYR A 309 -18.21 -18.00 10.29
C TYR A 309 -16.70 -18.31 10.30
N PRO A 310 -16.22 -19.22 11.17
CA PRO A 310 -14.82 -19.59 11.22
C PRO A 310 -14.32 -20.22 9.92
N ASN A 311 -13.12 -19.84 9.48
CA ASN A 311 -12.49 -20.29 8.23
C ASN A 311 -13.34 -20.01 6.98
N HIS A 312 -14.05 -18.88 6.94
CA HIS A 312 -14.81 -18.45 5.77
C HIS A 312 -13.91 -17.96 4.64
N ARG A 313 -14.43 -18.05 3.42
CA ARG A 313 -13.76 -17.60 2.20
C ARG A 313 -14.18 -16.17 1.86
N TRP A 314 -13.42 -15.52 0.99
CA TRP A 314 -13.90 -14.38 0.22
C TRP A 314 -14.01 -14.78 -1.23
N LEU A 315 -15.16 -14.47 -1.84
CA LEU A 315 -15.53 -14.91 -3.17
C LEU A 315 -15.36 -13.75 -4.17
N PRO A 316 -14.84 -14.01 -5.38
CA PRO A 316 -14.71 -13.00 -6.41
C PRO A 316 -16.09 -12.57 -6.93
N LEU A 317 -16.28 -11.27 -7.12
CA LEU A 317 -17.41 -10.72 -7.86
C LEU A 317 -17.06 -10.72 -9.36
N ARG A 318 -17.36 -11.82 -10.05
CA ARG A 318 -17.16 -11.96 -11.49
C ARG A 318 -18.31 -11.31 -12.26
N ASP A 319 -18.44 -10.00 -12.11
CA ASP A 319 -19.37 -9.20 -12.91
C ASP A 319 -18.65 -8.71 -14.18
N GLU A 320 -19.32 -8.78 -15.33
CA GLU A 320 -18.83 -8.17 -16.57
C GLU A 320 -18.82 -6.63 -16.47
N ASN A 321 -19.66 -6.08 -15.60
CA ASN A 321 -19.71 -4.66 -15.32
C ASN A 321 -18.60 -4.25 -14.35
N ARG A 322 -17.74 -3.32 -14.78
CA ARG A 322 -16.57 -2.83 -14.03
C ARG A 322 -16.90 -2.03 -12.75
N THR A 323 -18.14 -2.05 -12.29
CA THR A 323 -18.65 -1.28 -11.15
C THR A 323 -18.60 -2.04 -9.83
N ALA A 324 -18.42 -3.37 -9.85
CA ALA A 324 -18.43 -4.20 -8.65
C ALA A 324 -17.43 -3.74 -7.57
N ILE A 325 -16.29 -3.16 -7.95
CA ILE A 325 -15.29 -2.65 -7.01
C ILE A 325 -15.84 -1.58 -6.06
N TYR A 326 -16.79 -0.75 -6.51
CA TYR A 326 -17.30 0.40 -5.76
C TYR A 326 -18.19 0.03 -4.58
N ARG A 327 -18.65 -1.22 -4.47
CA ARG A 327 -19.43 -1.74 -3.34
C ARG A 327 -18.62 -2.64 -2.39
N THR A 328 -17.33 -2.83 -2.67
CA THR A 328 -16.45 -3.65 -1.84
C THR A 328 -15.71 -2.82 -0.79
N PRO A 329 -15.27 -3.43 0.32
CA PRO A 329 -14.58 -2.72 1.40
C PRO A 329 -13.45 -1.79 0.94
N ILE A 330 -12.65 -2.19 -0.06
CA ILE A 330 -11.49 -1.42 -0.53
C ILE A 330 -11.84 0.01 -0.97
N GLN A 331 -13.09 0.29 -1.35
CA GLN A 331 -13.55 1.64 -1.69
C GLN A 331 -13.32 2.66 -0.56
N HIS A 332 -13.20 2.19 0.68
CA HIS A 332 -12.97 3.00 1.87
C HIS A 332 -11.49 3.13 2.27
N VAL A 333 -10.56 2.67 1.43
CA VAL A 333 -9.12 2.80 1.69
C VAL A 333 -8.67 4.25 1.61
N LEU A 334 -7.87 4.68 2.59
CA LEU A 334 -7.39 6.05 2.72
C LEU A 334 -5.90 6.15 2.41
N CYS A 335 -5.48 7.26 1.80
CA CYS A 335 -4.08 7.56 1.51
C CYS A 335 -3.25 7.80 2.78
N SER A 336 -3.88 8.21 3.89
CA SER A 336 -3.24 8.36 5.20
C SER A 336 -4.05 7.58 6.24
N PRO A 337 -3.92 6.25 6.28
CA PRO A 337 -4.88 5.36 6.92
C PRO A 337 -4.72 5.19 8.44
N TRP A 338 -3.82 5.93 9.11
CA TRP A 338 -3.35 5.64 10.47
C TRP A 338 -4.43 5.33 11.51
N ALA A 339 -4.98 6.34 12.19
CA ALA A 339 -6.05 6.11 13.17
C ALA A 339 -7.32 5.53 12.50
N ASP A 340 -7.53 5.89 11.23
CA ASP A 340 -8.79 5.65 10.53
C ASP A 340 -8.95 4.22 9.99
N ASN A 341 -7.88 3.43 9.86
CA ASN A 341 -7.96 2.02 9.45
C ASN A 341 -7.81 1.04 10.60
N TYR A 342 -7.74 1.52 11.84
CA TYR A 342 -7.76 0.66 13.01
C TYR A 342 -9.01 -0.23 12.98
N GLY A 343 -8.81 -1.56 12.97
CA GLY A 343 -9.89 -2.54 12.98
C GLY A 343 -10.55 -2.83 11.61
N LYS A 344 -10.13 -2.19 10.52
CA LYS A 344 -10.70 -2.42 9.18
C LYS A 344 -10.13 -3.67 8.50
N TRP A 345 -10.33 -4.83 9.10
CA TRP A 345 -9.79 -6.12 8.63
C TRP A 345 -10.33 -6.54 7.25
N SER A 346 -11.56 -6.12 6.91
CA SER A 346 -12.18 -6.41 5.61
C SER A 346 -11.42 -5.79 4.43
N LEU A 347 -10.71 -4.68 4.65
CA LEU A 347 -9.77 -4.11 3.68
C LEU A 347 -8.57 -5.03 3.44
N ALA A 348 -8.02 -5.62 4.51
CA ALA A 348 -6.90 -6.54 4.44
C ALA A 348 -7.31 -7.85 3.75
N ALA A 349 -8.46 -8.41 4.13
CA ALA A 349 -8.97 -9.62 3.53
C ALA A 349 -9.14 -9.46 2.01
N GLN A 350 -9.82 -8.41 1.54
CA GLN A 350 -9.97 -8.15 0.11
C GLN A 350 -8.60 -8.01 -0.61
N GLN A 351 -7.62 -7.35 0.00
CA GLN A 351 -6.28 -7.23 -0.57
C GLN A 351 -5.60 -8.58 -0.74
N HIS A 352 -5.65 -9.46 0.26
CA HIS A 352 -5.03 -10.78 0.18
C HIS A 352 -5.66 -11.66 -0.90
N PHE A 353 -6.99 -11.69 -1.00
CA PHE A 353 -7.65 -12.49 -2.03
C PHE A 353 -7.38 -11.95 -3.44
N SER A 354 -7.38 -10.62 -3.61
CA SER A 354 -6.98 -9.99 -4.89
C SER A 354 -5.54 -10.33 -5.27
N PHE A 355 -4.65 -10.39 -4.28
CA PHE A 355 -3.25 -10.71 -4.50
C PHE A 355 -3.04 -12.18 -4.87
N LEU A 356 -3.72 -13.10 -4.17
CA LEU A 356 -3.70 -14.53 -4.51
C LEU A 356 -4.24 -14.81 -5.92
N GLU A 357 -5.28 -14.08 -6.36
CA GLU A 357 -5.74 -14.14 -7.75
C GLU A 357 -4.68 -13.65 -8.72
N SER A 358 -4.00 -12.54 -8.40
CA SER A 358 -2.94 -11.99 -9.24
C SER A 358 -1.71 -12.90 -9.31
N LEU A 359 -1.39 -13.62 -8.24
CA LEU A 359 -0.37 -14.69 -8.23
C LEU A 359 -0.76 -15.83 -9.15
N GLU A 360 -2.02 -16.26 -9.13
CA GLU A 360 -2.50 -17.33 -10.00
C GLU A 360 -2.44 -16.93 -11.48
N GLN A 361 -2.71 -15.67 -11.79
CA GLN A 361 -2.75 -15.13 -13.15
C GLN A 361 -1.38 -14.67 -13.68
N ASP A 362 -0.31 -14.79 -12.89
CA ASP A 362 1.01 -14.21 -13.20
C ASP A 362 0.93 -12.72 -13.54
N ALA A 363 0.07 -11.98 -12.83
CA ALA A 363 -0.27 -10.58 -13.08
C ALA A 363 0.08 -9.71 -11.87
N THR A 364 1.24 -9.96 -11.23
CA THR A 364 1.68 -9.22 -10.03
C THR A 364 2.34 -7.88 -10.34
N ASP A 365 2.67 -7.63 -11.60
CA ASP A 365 3.21 -6.37 -12.12
C ASP A 365 2.25 -5.19 -11.95
N VAL A 366 0.93 -5.46 -11.90
CA VAL A 366 -0.10 -4.43 -11.63
C VAL A 366 0.07 -3.74 -10.26
N TYR A 367 0.80 -4.36 -9.33
CA TYR A 367 1.10 -3.76 -8.02
C TYR A 367 2.27 -2.77 -8.06
N ASP A 368 3.06 -2.75 -9.13
CA ASP A 368 4.15 -1.77 -9.32
C ASP A 368 3.57 -0.42 -9.77
N PHE A 369 3.16 0.38 -8.79
CA PHE A 369 2.39 1.60 -9.02
C PHE A 369 3.24 2.81 -9.44
N ALA A 370 4.57 2.72 -9.44
CA ALA A 370 5.43 3.83 -9.82
C ALA A 370 6.18 3.55 -11.12
N ARG A 371 6.06 4.47 -12.09
CA ARG A 371 6.68 4.36 -13.42
C ARG A 371 8.19 4.08 -13.41
N ARG A 372 8.90 4.52 -12.36
CA ARG A 372 10.35 4.34 -12.20
C ARG A 372 10.74 3.29 -11.17
N GLY A 373 9.80 2.51 -10.64
CA GLY A 373 10.08 1.53 -9.59
C GLY A 373 10.35 2.15 -8.20
N VAL A 374 10.16 3.47 -8.06
CA VAL A 374 10.50 4.25 -6.85
C VAL A 374 9.36 5.19 -6.51
N TRP A 375 8.96 5.18 -5.24
CA TRP A 375 8.02 6.15 -4.67
C TRP A 375 8.65 6.84 -3.47
N ASP A 376 8.57 8.18 -3.41
CA ASP A 376 9.01 8.97 -2.27
C ASP A 376 7.83 9.18 -1.32
N MET A 377 7.99 8.81 -0.05
CA MET A 377 6.95 8.97 0.96
C MET A 377 6.72 10.42 1.38
N GLY A 378 7.57 11.38 0.98
CA GLY A 378 7.39 12.79 1.30
C GLY A 378 7.45 13.09 2.81
N PHE A 379 8.22 12.28 3.56
CA PHE A 379 8.28 12.30 5.03
C PHE A 379 6.95 11.97 5.72
N GLU A 380 6.03 11.32 5.03
CA GLU A 380 4.89 10.67 5.68
C GLU A 380 5.27 9.31 6.25
N ARG A 381 4.50 8.91 7.26
CA ARG A 381 4.69 7.62 7.92
C ARG A 381 4.44 6.49 6.90
N ILE A 382 5.14 5.39 7.07
CA ILE A 382 4.88 4.11 6.36
C ILE A 382 5.08 2.99 7.38
N SER A 383 4.35 1.89 7.23
CA SER A 383 4.57 0.73 8.08
C SER A 383 5.93 0.10 7.82
N ILE A 384 6.66 -0.21 8.89
CA ILE A 384 8.02 -0.76 8.80
C ILE A 384 8.02 -2.29 8.70
N ASN A 385 7.03 -2.88 8.02
CA ASN A 385 6.87 -4.34 8.00
C ASN A 385 8.03 -5.05 7.28
N PHE A 386 8.58 -4.42 6.24
CA PHE A 386 9.67 -4.95 5.44
C PHE A 386 10.50 -3.78 4.88
N ILE A 387 11.62 -3.46 5.55
CA ILE A 387 12.46 -2.29 5.22
C ILE A 387 13.94 -2.64 5.16
N ALA A 388 14.72 -1.91 4.37
CA ALA A 388 16.18 -1.91 4.36
C ALA A 388 16.73 -0.59 4.92
N ILE A 389 17.67 -0.70 5.86
CA ILE A 389 18.28 0.44 6.55
C ILE A 389 19.73 0.11 6.96
N TRP A 390 20.60 1.11 6.95
CA TRP A 390 21.98 0.93 7.42
C TRP A 390 22.05 0.85 8.94
N GLY A 391 22.94 0.01 9.47
CA GLY A 391 23.17 -0.08 10.91
C GLY A 391 23.52 1.27 11.54
N ARG A 392 24.38 2.07 10.88
CA ARG A 392 24.75 3.41 11.35
C ARG A 392 23.57 4.36 11.52
N ASP A 393 22.55 4.22 10.68
CA ASP A 393 21.36 5.09 10.69
C ASP A 393 20.45 4.76 11.88
N VAL A 394 20.39 3.49 12.27
CA VAL A 394 19.71 3.06 13.49
C VAL A 394 20.52 3.45 14.72
N ILE A 395 21.79 3.02 14.81
CA ILE A 395 22.67 3.20 15.97
C ILE A 395 22.77 4.68 16.36
N GLY A 396 22.90 5.57 15.38
CA GLY A 396 23.00 7.02 15.61
C GLY A 396 21.74 7.66 16.22
N HIS A 397 20.63 6.93 16.33
CA HIS A 397 19.34 7.44 16.80
C HIS A 397 18.69 6.57 17.88
N LEU A 398 19.39 5.56 18.39
CA LEU A 398 18.93 4.79 19.55
C LEU A 398 18.94 5.65 20.84
N PRO A 399 18.06 5.36 21.81
CA PRO A 399 16.97 4.39 21.73
C PRO A 399 15.77 4.93 20.95
N LEU A 400 15.06 4.05 20.25
CA LEU A 400 13.78 4.38 19.63
C LEU A 400 12.63 4.24 20.63
N ASN A 401 11.57 5.04 20.45
CA ASN A 401 10.36 4.99 21.28
C ASN A 401 9.15 4.52 20.46
N ASP A 402 8.67 5.33 19.52
CA ASP A 402 7.79 4.93 18.42
C ASP A 402 8.70 4.75 17.20
N ASP A 403 9.25 3.56 17.05
CA ASP A 403 10.23 3.23 16.01
C ASP A 403 9.68 3.50 14.61
N GLU A 404 8.43 3.13 14.34
CA GLU A 404 7.80 3.37 13.05
C GLU A 404 7.70 4.89 12.75
N ALA A 405 7.18 5.71 13.65
CA ALA A 405 7.13 7.16 13.42
C ALA A 405 8.51 7.81 13.41
N MET A 406 9.44 7.33 14.24
CA MET A 406 10.79 7.89 14.31
C MET A 406 11.58 7.61 13.04
N LEU A 407 11.64 6.35 12.61
CA LEU A 407 12.42 5.93 11.46
C LEU A 407 11.80 6.37 10.13
N THR A 408 10.48 6.54 10.04
CA THR A 408 9.83 6.88 8.76
C THR A 408 9.49 8.35 8.60
N LYS A 409 9.35 9.09 9.70
CA LYS A 409 8.90 10.49 9.67
C LYS A 409 9.84 11.45 10.38
N SER A 410 10.03 11.31 11.69
CA SER A 410 10.69 12.37 12.47
C SER A 410 12.19 12.50 12.20
N ILE A 411 12.93 11.38 12.17
CA ILE A 411 14.36 11.35 11.87
C ILE A 411 14.62 11.70 10.39
N PRO A 412 14.00 11.03 9.40
CA PRO A 412 14.09 11.42 7.99
C PRO A 412 13.89 12.92 7.73
N LYS A 413 12.84 13.50 8.32
CA LYS A 413 12.51 14.92 8.14
C LYS A 413 13.57 15.83 8.75
N LYS A 414 14.11 15.49 9.93
CA LYS A 414 15.19 16.24 10.59
C LYS A 414 16.48 16.20 9.77
N LEU A 415 16.82 15.03 9.21
CA LEU A 415 18.03 14.81 8.42
C LEU A 415 17.89 15.26 6.96
N ARG A 416 16.66 15.52 6.49
CA ARG A 416 16.33 15.73 5.07
C ARG A 416 16.76 14.57 4.18
N ARG A 417 16.64 13.36 4.71
CA ARG A 417 16.94 12.11 4.00
C ARG A 417 15.62 11.37 3.79
N PRO A 418 15.16 11.19 2.54
CA PRO A 418 13.81 10.70 2.27
C PRO A 418 13.65 9.22 2.65
N VAL A 419 12.39 8.82 2.82
CA VAL A 419 11.99 7.42 2.87
C VAL A 419 11.43 7.05 1.51
N LEU A 420 11.99 6.01 0.90
CA LEU A 420 11.59 5.55 -0.41
C LEU A 420 10.86 4.20 -0.31
N VAL A 421 10.07 3.89 -1.32
CA VAL A 421 9.46 2.56 -1.53
C VAL A 421 9.99 2.00 -2.84
N ALA A 422 10.57 0.81 -2.79
CA ALA A 422 10.87 0.02 -3.98
C ALA A 422 9.57 -0.62 -4.48
N THR A 423 8.86 0.04 -5.39
CA THR A 423 7.50 -0.36 -5.78
C THR A 423 7.46 -1.71 -6.50
N GLY A 424 8.57 -2.10 -7.15
CA GLY A 424 8.73 -3.42 -7.73
C GLY A 424 9.15 -4.52 -6.73
N ALA A 425 9.44 -4.20 -5.46
CA ALA A 425 9.87 -5.15 -4.45
C ALA A 425 8.67 -5.68 -3.65
N LEU A 426 7.92 -6.63 -4.22
CA LEU A 426 6.63 -7.04 -3.70
C LEU A 426 6.72 -8.04 -2.54
N ALA A 427 5.95 -7.80 -1.48
CA ALA A 427 5.77 -8.70 -0.33
C ALA A 427 4.32 -8.61 0.19
N SER A 428 3.89 -9.56 1.04
CA SER A 428 2.57 -9.51 1.68
C SER A 428 2.67 -9.65 3.19
N HIS A 429 2.07 -8.70 3.92
CA HIS A 429 1.98 -8.69 5.38
C HIS A 429 0.59 -9.15 5.82
N TYR A 430 0.51 -10.19 6.64
CA TYR A 430 -0.75 -10.83 6.98
C TYR A 430 -1.71 -9.92 7.74
N ALA A 431 -1.31 -9.35 8.88
CA ALA A 431 -2.24 -8.63 9.74
C ALA A 431 -1.58 -7.60 10.63
N PHE A 432 -2.14 -6.40 10.69
CA PHE A 432 -1.88 -5.52 11.84
C PHE A 432 -2.52 -6.08 13.11
N ALA A 433 -2.03 -5.66 14.27
CA ALA A 433 -2.56 -6.10 15.57
C ALA A 433 -4.08 -5.90 15.71
N SER A 434 -4.65 -4.87 15.08
CA SER A 434 -6.09 -4.60 15.10
C SER A 434 -6.91 -5.43 14.10
N GLN A 435 -6.26 -6.21 13.22
CA GLN A 435 -6.91 -7.02 12.19
C GLN A 435 -6.81 -8.53 12.49
N VAL A 436 -5.93 -8.92 13.41
CA VAL A 436 -5.46 -10.30 13.54
C VAL A 436 -6.59 -11.27 13.90
N ASP A 437 -7.44 -10.92 14.86
CA ASP A 437 -8.49 -11.81 15.36
C ASP A 437 -9.53 -12.12 14.28
N ASP A 438 -9.88 -11.13 13.45
CA ASP A 438 -10.83 -11.28 12.36
C ASP A 438 -10.23 -12.00 11.15
N LEU A 439 -8.98 -11.70 10.78
CA LEU A 439 -8.31 -12.39 9.67
C LEU A 439 -8.08 -13.87 9.98
N MET A 440 -7.84 -14.22 11.24
CA MET A 440 -7.78 -15.62 11.69
C MET A 440 -9.12 -16.38 11.52
N GLN A 441 -10.24 -15.69 11.33
CA GLN A 441 -11.52 -16.32 10.97
C GLN A 441 -11.67 -16.57 9.47
N THR A 442 -10.71 -16.15 8.65
CA THR A 442 -10.68 -16.43 7.20
C THR A 442 -9.79 -17.62 6.89
N ASP A 443 -9.88 -18.15 5.68
CA ASP A 443 -8.95 -19.17 5.18
C ASP A 443 -7.64 -18.60 4.59
N ILE A 444 -7.37 -17.29 4.72
CA ILE A 444 -6.24 -16.59 4.08
C ILE A 444 -4.88 -17.22 4.44
N LEU A 445 -4.62 -17.47 5.73
CA LEU A 445 -3.33 -18.03 6.15
C LEU A 445 -3.13 -19.43 5.54
N SER A 446 -4.19 -20.25 5.53
CA SER A 446 -4.16 -21.58 4.90
C SER A 446 -3.91 -21.53 3.39
N ARG A 447 -4.36 -20.46 2.72
CA ARG A 447 -4.08 -20.22 1.29
C ARG A 447 -2.62 -19.87 1.06
N TYR A 448 -2.03 -18.98 1.86
CA TYR A 448 -0.59 -18.70 1.75
C TYR A 448 0.25 -19.94 2.04
N HIS A 449 -0.16 -20.74 3.03
CA HIS A 449 0.47 -22.02 3.34
C HIS A 449 0.40 -23.00 2.15
N ALA A 450 -0.77 -23.15 1.53
CA ALA A 450 -0.94 -23.98 0.34
C ALA A 450 -0.10 -23.48 -0.85
N TYR A 451 -0.04 -22.16 -1.07
CA TYR A 451 0.82 -21.56 -2.10
C TYR A 451 2.30 -21.85 -1.84
N ALA A 452 2.78 -21.63 -0.61
CA ALA A 452 4.17 -21.85 -0.24
C ALA A 452 4.56 -23.33 -0.37
N ASN A 453 3.69 -24.24 0.03
CA ASN A 453 3.91 -25.68 -0.11
C ASN A 453 3.85 -26.14 -1.57
N GLU A 454 3.13 -25.46 -2.45
CA GLU A 454 3.10 -25.82 -3.88
C GLU A 454 4.32 -25.25 -4.63
N LEU A 455 4.71 -24.01 -4.37
CA LEU A 455 5.60 -23.25 -5.26
C LEU A 455 6.91 -22.78 -4.64
N ILE A 456 7.00 -22.69 -3.30
CA ILE A 456 8.14 -22.06 -2.63
C ILE A 456 9.05 -23.11 -1.98
N CYS A 457 8.48 -24.00 -1.16
CA CYS A 457 9.20 -25.02 -0.40
C CYS A 457 8.42 -26.35 -0.34
N PRO A 458 8.28 -27.08 -1.47
CA PRO A 458 7.42 -28.25 -1.52
C PRO A 458 7.75 -29.35 -0.53
N GLY A 459 6.74 -29.78 0.23
CA GLY A 459 6.84 -30.88 1.21
C GLY A 459 7.47 -30.50 2.55
N ASN A 460 7.82 -29.22 2.76
CA ASN A 460 8.47 -28.75 3.99
C ASN A 460 7.49 -28.12 5.00
N LEU A 461 6.23 -27.96 4.60
CA LEU A 461 5.17 -27.37 5.42
C LEU A 461 4.15 -28.44 5.84
N PRO A 462 3.61 -28.39 7.07
CA PRO A 462 2.77 -29.44 7.66
C PRO A 462 1.43 -29.73 6.95
#